data_AF-A0A1H5BGP1-F1
#
_entry.id   AF-A0A1H5BGP1-F1
#
_cell.length_a   1.000
_cell.length_b   1.000
_cell.length_c   1.000
_cell.angle_alpha   90.00
_cell.angle_beta   90.00
_cell.angle_gamma   90.00
#
_symmetry.space_group_name_H-M   'P 1'
#
loop_
_entity.id
_entity.type
_entity.pdbx_description
1 polymer ?
#
loop_
_entity_poly.entity_id
_entity_poly.type
_entity_poly.pdbx_seq_one_letter_code
_entity_poly.pdbx_strand_id
1 'polypeptide(L)'
;MQLPEDQWRAGHIPADVYRQIPPGTDLRKVVIVQEAPRSYKGPIVLTLVIVAGSIAVLLVIAFVVQVIAAAAVAVISASGGISYTISRSSKDK
;
A
#
# COMPACT_ATOMS: atom_id res chain seq x y z
N MET A 1 -1.66 19.25 -19.92
CA MET A 1 -2.94 19.79 -19.39
C MET A 1 -2.61 20.38 -18.02
N GLN A 2 -2.69 21.70 -17.85
CA GLN A 2 -2.58 22.33 -16.53
C GLN A 2 -3.85 22.00 -15.74
N LEU A 3 -3.68 21.50 -14.53
CA LEU A 3 -4.82 21.12 -13.71
C LEU A 3 -5.60 22.38 -13.29
N PRO A 4 -6.94 22.31 -13.13
CA PRO A 4 -7.76 23.47 -12.75
C PRO A 4 -7.25 24.19 -11.49
N GLU A 5 -6.71 23.45 -10.53
CA GLU A 5 -6.10 23.95 -9.30
C GLU A 5 -4.86 24.83 -9.53
N ASP A 6 -4.10 24.58 -10.61
CA ASP A 6 -2.95 25.41 -10.97
C ASP A 6 -3.40 26.76 -11.53
N GLN A 7 -4.54 26.77 -12.25
CA GLN A 7 -5.14 28.01 -12.75
C GLN A 7 -5.71 28.86 -11.61
N TRP A 8 -6.35 28.22 -10.62
CA TRP A 8 -6.78 28.87 -9.39
C TRP A 8 -5.61 29.50 -8.61
N ARG A 9 -4.50 28.76 -8.48
CA ARG A 9 -3.27 29.27 -7.82
C ARG A 9 -2.61 30.41 -8.59
N ALA A 10 -2.76 30.44 -9.91
CA ALA A 10 -2.28 31.53 -10.76
C ALA A 10 -3.22 32.75 -10.78
N GLY A 11 -4.33 32.74 -10.02
CA GLY A 11 -5.31 33.83 -10.01
C GLY A 11 -6.16 33.91 -11.28
N HIS A 12 -6.16 32.84 -12.09
CA HIS A 12 -7.00 32.73 -13.27
C HIS A 12 -8.30 31.98 -12.96
N ILE A 13 -9.39 32.43 -13.56
CA ILE A 13 -10.69 31.73 -13.50
C ILE A 13 -10.63 30.59 -14.52
N PRO A 14 -10.76 29.33 -14.11
CA PRO A 14 -10.68 28.23 -15.04
C PRO A 14 -11.91 28.17 -15.95
N ALA A 15 -11.70 27.64 -17.17
CA ALA A 15 -12.65 27.75 -18.27
C ALA A 15 -14.00 27.04 -18.01
N ASP A 16 -14.00 26.04 -17.14
CA ASP A 16 -15.16 25.31 -16.65
C ASP A 16 -16.07 26.17 -15.75
N VAL A 17 -15.48 27.03 -14.92
CA VAL A 17 -16.21 28.00 -14.10
C VAL A 17 -16.69 29.17 -14.95
N TYR A 18 -15.89 29.60 -15.92
CA TYR A 18 -16.28 30.66 -16.84
C TYR A 18 -17.58 30.35 -17.60
N ARG A 19 -17.82 29.07 -17.95
CA ARG A 19 -19.04 28.60 -18.62
C ARG A 19 -20.29 28.58 -17.72
N GLN A 20 -20.11 28.61 -16.40
CA GLN A 20 -21.20 28.61 -15.43
C GLN A 20 -21.63 30.04 -15.05
N ILE A 21 -20.89 31.06 -15.48
CA ILE A 21 -21.21 32.47 -15.23
C ILE A 21 -22.30 32.91 -16.24
N PRO A 22 -23.44 33.46 -15.78
CA PRO A 22 -24.48 33.95 -16.68
C PRO A 22 -23.95 35.05 -17.61
N PRO A 23 -24.35 35.05 -18.90
CA PRO A 23 -23.93 36.08 -19.85
C PRO A 23 -24.41 37.48 -19.39
N GLY A 24 -23.54 38.48 -19.50
CA GLY A 24 -23.81 39.85 -19.05
C GLY A 24 -23.43 40.14 -17.58
N THR A 25 -22.88 39.15 -16.86
CA THR A 25 -22.38 39.34 -15.50
C THR A 25 -21.02 40.05 -15.52
N ASP A 26 -20.88 41.13 -14.75
CA ASP A 26 -19.60 41.83 -14.58
C ASP A 26 -18.63 40.98 -13.75
N LEU A 27 -17.59 40.46 -14.41
CA LEU A 27 -16.56 39.61 -13.83
C LEU A 27 -15.80 40.29 -12.68
N ARG A 28 -15.78 41.63 -12.61
CA ARG A 28 -15.13 42.37 -11.52
C ARG A 28 -15.93 42.33 -10.21
N LYS A 29 -17.19 41.87 -10.26
CA LYS A 29 -18.10 41.79 -9.11
C LYS A 29 -18.49 40.35 -8.75
N VAL A 30 -17.92 39.35 -9.41
CA VAL A 30 -18.19 37.94 -9.11
C VAL A 30 -17.32 37.48 -7.94
N VAL A 31 -17.95 37.04 -6.86
CA VAL A 31 -17.27 36.37 -5.75
C VAL A 31 -17.39 34.87 -5.96
N ILE A 32 -16.28 34.20 -6.24
CA ILE A 32 -16.26 32.73 -6.38
C ILE A 32 -15.88 32.13 -5.04
N VAL A 33 -16.84 31.49 -4.38
CA VAL A 33 -16.61 30.78 -3.13
C VAL A 33 -16.17 29.36 -3.47
N GLN A 34 -14.94 29.01 -3.08
CA GLN A 34 -14.51 27.61 -3.14
C GLN A 34 -15.15 26.85 -1.98
N GLU A 35 -16.07 25.92 -2.29
CA GLU A 35 -16.62 24.99 -1.31
C GLU A 35 -15.49 24.07 -0.82
N ALA A 36 -15.40 23.84 0.50
CA ALA A 36 -14.48 22.84 1.02
C ALA A 36 -14.81 21.47 0.39
N PRO A 37 -13.80 20.62 0.12
CA PRO A 37 -14.03 19.31 -0.47
C PRO A 37 -15.11 18.55 0.30
N ARG A 38 -16.20 18.16 -0.38
CA ARG A 38 -17.33 17.44 0.24
C ARG A 38 -16.94 16.11 0.89
N SER A 39 -15.78 15.56 0.55
CA SER A 39 -15.33 14.29 1.08
C SER A 39 -13.80 14.16 1.07
N TYR A 40 -13.22 13.97 2.26
CA TYR A 40 -11.82 13.58 2.46
C TYR A 40 -11.61 12.05 2.51
N LYS A 41 -12.63 11.26 2.13
CA LYS A 41 -12.58 9.80 2.27
C LYS A 41 -11.51 9.15 1.38
N GLY A 42 -11.17 9.74 0.23
CA GLY A 42 -10.21 9.17 -0.72
C GLY A 42 -8.84 8.87 -0.10
N PRO A 43 -8.14 9.90 0.44
CA PRO A 43 -6.85 9.70 1.11
C PRO A 43 -6.91 8.75 2.31
N ILE A 44 -7.99 8.79 3.09
CA ILE A 44 -8.16 7.95 4.29
C ILE A 44 -8.33 6.48 3.91
N VAL A 45 -9.12 6.19 2.88
CA VAL A 45 -9.31 4.81 2.40
C VAL A 45 -8.00 4.29 1.80
N LEU A 46 -7.27 5.13 1.07
CA LEU A 46 -5.98 4.75 0.49
C LEU A 46 -4.98 4.34 1.58
N THR A 47 -4.84 5.14 2.64
CA THR A 47 -3.92 4.79 3.74
C THR A 47 -4.35 3.52 4.45
N LEU A 48 -5.64 3.33 4.70
CA LEU A 48 -6.16 2.10 5.30
C LEU A 48 -5.87 0.86 4.46
N VAL A 49 -6.08 0.94 3.15
CA VAL A 49 -5.83 -0.17 2.22
C VAL A 49 -4.34 -0.53 2.19
N ILE A 50 -3.45 0.47 2.13
CA ILE A 50 -2.01 0.24 2.14
C ILE A 50 -1.58 -0.42 3.44
N VAL A 51 -1.98 0.13 4.59
CA VAL A 51 -1.58 -0.38 5.91
C VAL A 51 -2.09 -1.80 6.13
N ALA A 52 -3.39 -2.04 5.89
CA ALA A 52 -3.98 -3.36 6.05
C ALA A 52 -3.36 -4.39 5.08
N GLY A 53 -3.15 -3.99 3.82
CA GLY A 53 -2.49 -4.84 2.82
C GLY A 53 -1.06 -5.19 3.20
N SER A 54 -0.27 -4.21 3.65
CA SER A 54 1.11 -4.46 4.13
C SER A 54 1.15 -5.41 5.31
N ILE A 55 0.26 -5.24 6.30
CA ILE A 55 0.17 -6.16 7.44
C ILE A 55 -0.17 -7.58 6.97
N ALA A 56 -1.16 -7.72 6.09
CA ALA A 56 -1.55 -9.03 5.55
C ALA A 56 -0.38 -9.72 4.82
N VAL A 57 0.37 -8.98 3.99
CA VAL A 57 1.56 -9.51 3.30
C VAL A 57 2.62 -9.97 4.30
N LEU A 58 2.90 -9.19 5.33
CA LEU A 58 3.87 -9.57 6.37
C LEU A 58 3.44 -10.83 7.12
N LEU A 59 2.15 -10.96 7.43
CA LEU A 59 1.61 -12.16 8.08
C LEU A 59 1.73 -13.40 7.18
N VAL A 60 1.46 -13.27 5.88
CA VAL A 60 1.63 -14.36 4.92
C VAL A 60 3.08 -14.80 4.85
N ILE A 61 4.02 -13.86 4.79
CA ILE A 61 5.46 -14.18 4.79
C ILE A 61 5.86 -14.90 6.09
N ALA A 62 5.44 -14.36 7.24
CA ALA A 62 5.73 -14.98 8.53
C ALA A 62 5.17 -16.40 8.62
N PHE A 63 3.94 -16.61 8.15
CA PHE A 63 3.30 -17.92 8.11
C PHE A 63 4.06 -18.92 7.23
N VAL A 64 4.46 -18.51 6.01
CA VAL A 64 5.25 -19.36 5.11
C VAL A 64 6.58 -19.76 5.74
N VAL A 65 7.28 -18.82 6.37
CA VAL A 65 8.54 -19.09 7.08
C VAL A 65 8.33 -20.08 8.22
N GLN A 66 7.26 -19.92 9.01
CA GLN A 66 6.93 -20.86 10.09
C GLN A 66 6.65 -22.27 9.56
N VAL A 67 5.91 -22.39 8.46
CA VAL A 67 5.63 -23.69 7.83
C VAL A 67 6.92 -24.37 7.38
N ILE A 68 7.83 -23.63 6.73
CA ILE A 68 9.13 -24.16 6.30
C ILE A 68 9.96 -24.61 7.50
N ALA A 69 10.05 -23.78 8.54
CA ALA A 69 10.78 -24.09 9.75
C ALA A 69 10.21 -25.34 10.46
N ALA A 70 8.89 -25.41 10.60
CA ALA A 70 8.20 -26.55 11.20
C ALA A 70 8.43 -27.83 10.40
N ALA A 71 8.36 -27.76 9.07
CA ALA A 71 8.65 -28.89 8.19
C ALA A 71 10.11 -29.38 8.36
N ALA A 72 11.09 -28.47 8.40
CA ALA A 72 12.48 -28.82 8.61
C ALA A 72 12.70 -29.52 9.97
N VAL A 73 12.13 -28.96 11.04
CA VAL A 73 12.19 -29.56 12.38
C VAL A 73 11.52 -30.93 12.41
N ALA A 74 10.36 -31.08 11.77
CA ALA A 74 9.65 -32.35 11.69
C ALA A 74 10.49 -33.43 11.00
N VAL A 75 11.16 -33.09 9.89
CA VAL A 75 12.05 -34.01 9.16
C VAL A 75 13.27 -34.40 10.00
N ILE A 76 13.94 -33.43 10.63
CA ILE A 76 15.11 -33.70 11.49
C ILE A 76 14.71 -34.57 12.70
N SER A 77 13.56 -34.29 13.29
CA SER A 77 13.04 -35.05 14.42
C SER A 77 12.63 -36.46 14.02
N ALA A 78 11.97 -36.63 12.87
CA ALA A 78 11.55 -37.93 12.36
C ALA A 78 12.74 -38.79 11.91
N SER A 79 13.83 -38.17 11.43
CA SER A 79 15.07 -38.85 11.06
C SER A 79 16.00 -39.14 12.24
N GLY A 80 15.61 -38.82 13.49
CA GLY A 80 16.36 -39.19 14.70
C GLY A 80 17.69 -38.46 14.89
N GLY A 81 17.91 -37.33 14.20
CA GLY A 81 19.24 -36.80 13.97
C GLY A 81 19.97 -37.70 12.98
N ILE A 82 20.58 -37.10 11.96
CA ILE A 82 21.44 -37.80 11.01
C ILE A 82 22.72 -38.22 11.76
N SER A 83 22.62 -39.16 12.70
CA SER A 83 23.74 -39.94 13.17
C SER A 83 24.15 -40.78 11.97
N TYR A 84 25.03 -40.21 11.15
CA TYR A 84 26.04 -41.01 10.47
C TYR A 84 26.74 -41.79 11.58
N THR A 85 26.24 -42.99 11.86
CA THR A 85 27.00 -44.01 12.56
C THR A 85 28.21 -44.25 11.67
N ILE A 86 29.29 -43.53 11.93
CA ILE A 86 30.62 -43.90 11.45
C ILE A 86 30.84 -45.28 12.05
N SER A 87 30.54 -46.33 11.29
CA SER A 87 31.02 -47.68 11.54
C SER A 87 32.53 -47.58 11.48
N ARG A 88 33.15 -47.31 12.63
CA ARG A 88 34.58 -47.49 12.83
C ARG A 88 34.79 -48.99 12.68
N SER A 89 35.18 -49.42 11.48
CA SER A 89 35.69 -50.75 11.23
C SER A 89 36.97 -50.89 12.04
N SER A 90 36.82 -51.27 13.30
CA SER A 90 37.90 -51.75 14.14
C SER A 90 38.30 -53.10 13.57
N LYS A 91 39.22 -53.09 12.61
CA LYS A 91 39.92 -54.29 12.17
C LYS A 91 40.86 -54.68 13.30
N ASP A 92 40.34 -55.48 14.23
CA ASP A 92 41.12 -56.14 15.26
C ASP A 92 41.59 -57.49 14.71
N LYS A 93 42.91 -57.69 14.83
CA LYS A 93 43.75 -58.84 14.42
C LYS A 93 44.07 -59.04 12.94
#